data_AF-A0A242N6T4-F1
#
_entry.id   AF-A0A242N6T4-F1
#
_cell.length_a   1.000
_cell.length_b   1.000
_cell.length_c   1.000
_cell.angle_alpha   90.00
_cell.angle_beta   90.00
_cell.angle_gamma   90.00
#
_symmetry.space_group_name_H-M   'P 1'
#
loop_
_entity.id
_entity.type
_entity.pdbx_description
1 polymer ?
#
loop_
_entity_poly.entity_id
_entity_poly.type
_entity_poly.pdbx_seq_one_letter_code
_entity_poly.pdbx_strand_id
1 'polypeptide(L)'
;MKQVPYIGFGTVNMADYTTGMVGNDQVLVIAQRQDAKTSITNVIEQIVMNLLAGDLFEVDAPTLRIFEFYPSALSPIVQWQEVEFAIVVRREVRKTVVDQVKEFFKGAKVQPYVVANPGWNPVPATLQANLVALDPAGLV
;
A
#
# COMPACT_ATOMS: atom_id res chain seq x y z
N MET A 1 3.64 -8.42 10.33
CA MET A 1 3.59 -7.65 9.05
C MET A 1 4.49 -8.26 7.95
N LYS A 2 4.20 -7.95 6.68
CA LYS A 2 5.07 -8.21 5.51
C LYS A 2 5.82 -6.95 5.10
N GLN A 3 6.80 -7.06 4.21
CA GLN A 3 7.59 -5.92 3.70
C GLN A 3 7.36 -5.70 2.22
N VAL A 4 7.31 -4.42 1.82
CA VAL A 4 7.24 -4.00 0.42
C VAL A 4 8.36 -3.00 0.12
N PRO A 5 9.19 -3.25 -0.91
CA PRO A 5 10.22 -2.31 -1.32
C PRO A 5 9.59 -1.14 -2.10
N TYR A 6 10.17 0.04 -1.94
CA TYR A 6 9.84 1.21 -2.74
C TYR A 6 11.06 2.07 -3.02
N ILE A 7 11.00 2.91 -4.06
CA ILE A 7 12.09 3.81 -4.44
C ILE A 7 11.69 5.22 -4.06
N GLY A 8 12.41 5.81 -3.10
CA GLY A 8 12.26 7.19 -2.68
C GLY A 8 13.55 7.96 -2.93
N PHE A 9 13.48 9.07 -3.68
CA PHE A 9 14.64 9.89 -4.04
C PHE A 9 15.85 9.08 -4.57
N GLY A 10 15.60 8.06 -5.40
CA GLY A 10 16.64 7.22 -5.99
C GLY A 10 17.24 6.15 -5.05
N THR A 11 16.75 6.02 -3.82
CA THR A 11 17.17 4.99 -2.87
C THR A 11 16.07 3.96 -2.65
N VAL A 12 16.44 2.68 -2.57
CA VAL A 12 15.52 1.60 -2.18
C VAL A 12 15.29 1.67 -0.67
N ASN A 13 14.02 1.76 -0.27
CA ASN A 13 13.55 1.73 1.10
C ASN A 13 12.56 0.57 1.26
N MET A 14 12.20 0.28 2.51
CA MET A 14 11.19 -0.71 2.85
C MET A 14 10.05 -0.05 3.62
N ALA A 15 8.82 -0.46 3.35
CA ALA A 15 7.67 -0.21 4.20
C ALA A 15 7.17 -1.55 4.73
N ASP A 16 6.65 -1.54 5.96
CA ASP A 16 5.93 -2.70 6.47
C ASP A 16 4.46 -2.57 6.05
N TYR A 17 3.78 -3.68 5.78
CA TYR A 17 2.36 -3.67 5.47
C TYR A 17 1.65 -4.90 6.02
N THR A 18 0.34 -4.75 6.20
CA THR A 18 -0.55 -5.82 6.64
C THR A 18 -1.91 -5.63 5.98
N THR A 19 -2.66 -6.73 5.87
CA THR A 19 -4.02 -6.71 5.34
C THR A 19 -4.94 -7.47 6.25
N GLY A 20 -6.18 -7.02 6.34
CA GLY A 20 -7.19 -7.66 7.17
C GLY A 20 -8.58 -7.20 6.82
N MET A 21 -9.52 -7.53 7.69
CA MET A 21 -10.90 -7.07 7.62
C MET A 21 -11.18 -6.17 8.81
N VAL A 22 -11.80 -5.01 8.57
CA VAL A 22 -12.38 -4.18 9.63
C VAL A 22 -13.86 -4.05 9.36
N GLY A 23 -14.68 -4.72 10.18
CA GLY A 23 -16.07 -4.94 9.84
C GLY A 23 -16.19 -5.79 8.57
N ASN A 24 -16.81 -5.25 7.54
CA ASN A 24 -16.96 -5.91 6.23
C ASN A 24 -15.97 -5.38 5.17
N ASP A 25 -15.15 -4.40 5.52
CA ASP A 25 -14.23 -3.77 4.58
C ASP A 25 -12.88 -4.50 4.61
N GLN A 26 -12.36 -4.82 3.42
CA GLN A 26 -10.98 -5.25 3.30
C GLN A 26 -10.07 -4.02 3.42
N VAL A 27 -9.06 -4.13 4.28
CA VAL A 27 -8.14 -3.02 4.56
C VAL A 27 -6.69 -3.40 4.27
N LEU A 28 -5.93 -2.41 3.85
CA LEU A 28 -4.48 -2.43 3.71
C LEU A 28 -3.90 -1.33 4.61
N VAL A 29 -3.01 -1.71 5.53
CA VAL A 29 -2.25 -0.77 6.34
C VAL A 29 -0.79 -0.81 5.87
N ILE A 30 -0.21 0.36 5.60
CA ILE A 30 1.18 0.56 5.19
C ILE A 30 1.85 1.42 6.25
N ALA A 31 2.86 0.87 6.93
CA ALA A 31 3.59 1.50 8.01
C ALA A 31 4.97 1.98 7.54
N GLN A 32 5.28 3.23 7.85
CA GLN A 32 6.61 3.82 7.64
C GLN A 32 7.60 3.21 8.64
N ARG A 33 8.70 2.66 8.13
CA ARG A 33 9.80 2.20 8.98
C ARG A 33 10.68 3.36 9.44
N GLN A 34 11.30 3.20 10.62
CA GLN A 34 12.20 4.19 11.19
C GLN A 34 13.50 4.37 10.38
N ASP A 35 13.96 3.31 9.71
CA ASP A 35 15.18 3.30 8.90
C ASP A 35 14.99 3.81 7.47
N ALA A 36 13.74 4.04 7.06
CA ALA A 36 13.43 4.50 5.72
C ALA A 36 13.69 6.02 5.58
N LYS A 37 14.41 6.37 4.52
CA LYS A 37 14.90 7.74 4.24
C LYS A 37 13.89 8.62 3.53
N THR A 38 12.77 8.05 3.08
CA THR A 38 11.72 8.75 2.34
C THR A 38 10.37 8.39 2.91
N SER A 39 9.50 9.38 3.12
CA SER A 39 8.13 9.15 3.57
C SER A 39 7.32 8.35 2.55
N ILE A 40 6.56 7.35 3.01
CA ILE A 40 5.63 6.57 2.18
C ILE A 40 4.56 7.45 1.50
N THR A 41 4.10 8.55 2.10
CA THR A 41 3.16 9.51 1.48
C THR A 41 3.60 9.92 0.08
N ASN A 42 4.91 10.16 -0.14
CA ASN A 42 5.43 10.66 -1.41
C ASN A 42 5.40 9.61 -2.54
N VAL A 43 5.19 8.34 -2.20
CA VAL A 43 5.33 7.19 -3.10
C VAL A 43 4.17 6.20 -2.92
N ILE A 44 3.10 6.61 -2.25
CA ILE A 44 2.00 5.72 -1.84
C ILE A 44 1.32 5.06 -3.04
N GLU A 45 1.12 5.82 -4.13
CA GLU A 45 0.60 5.30 -5.40
C GLU A 45 1.44 4.12 -5.89
N GLN A 46 2.77 4.27 -5.91
CA GLN A 46 3.68 3.23 -6.37
C GLN A 46 3.64 2.00 -5.47
N ILE A 47 3.62 2.20 -4.14
CA ILE A 47 3.54 1.09 -3.18
C ILE A 47 2.26 0.29 -3.41
N VAL A 48 1.12 0.98 -3.48
CA VAL A 48 -0.20 0.34 -3.68
C VAL A 48 -0.27 -0.37 -5.03
N MET A 49 0.20 0.27 -6.11
CA MET A 49 0.27 -0.35 -7.43
C MET A 49 1.10 -1.64 -7.43
N ASN A 50 2.25 -1.64 -6.75
CA ASN A 50 3.11 -2.82 -6.62
C ASN A 50 2.43 -3.94 -5.82
N LEU A 51 1.75 -3.60 -4.72
CA LEU A 51 1.01 -4.58 -3.91
C LEU A 51 -0.14 -5.19 -4.69
N LEU A 52 -0.90 -4.38 -5.43
CA LEU A 52 -1.97 -4.84 -6.33
C LEU A 52 -1.45 -5.65 -7.52
N ALA A 53 -0.20 -5.47 -7.93
CA ALA A 53 0.46 -6.34 -8.90
C ALA A 53 0.94 -7.66 -8.27
N GLY A 54 1.20 -7.68 -6.96
CA GLY A 54 1.84 -8.78 -6.24
C GLY A 54 0.87 -9.55 -5.34
N ASP A 55 0.97 -9.26 -4.05
CA ASP A 55 0.29 -9.97 -2.96
C ASP A 55 -1.21 -9.71 -2.91
N LEU A 56 -1.66 -8.57 -3.43
CA LEU A 56 -3.08 -8.14 -3.44
C LEU A 56 -3.71 -8.26 -4.83
N PHE A 57 -3.16 -9.11 -5.69
CA PHE A 57 -3.63 -9.26 -7.07
C PHE A 57 -5.11 -9.67 -7.18
N GLU A 58 -5.59 -10.50 -6.25
CA GLU A 58 -6.98 -10.99 -6.23
C GLU A 58 -7.94 -10.06 -5.48
N VAL A 59 -7.43 -8.96 -4.89
CA VAL A 59 -8.27 -8.01 -4.14
C VAL A 59 -9.01 -7.09 -5.09
N ASP A 60 -10.27 -6.79 -4.77
CA ASP A 60 -11.07 -5.81 -5.51
C ASP A 60 -10.63 -4.38 -5.15
N ALA A 61 -9.65 -3.86 -5.88
CA ALA A 61 -8.97 -2.59 -5.59
C ALA A 61 -9.89 -1.39 -5.31
N PRO A 62 -11.01 -1.16 -6.03
CA PRO A 62 -11.94 -0.07 -5.74
C PRO A 62 -12.62 -0.15 -4.36
N THR A 63 -12.67 -1.32 -3.73
CA THR A 63 -13.28 -1.52 -2.41
C THR A 63 -12.25 -1.61 -1.28
N LEU A 64 -10.97 -1.70 -1.63
CA LEU A 64 -9.86 -1.78 -0.67
C LEU A 64 -9.66 -0.42 0.01
N ARG A 65 -9.80 -0.39 1.34
CA ARG A 65 -9.47 0.80 2.14
C ARG A 65 -8.00 0.80 2.51
N ILE A 66 -7.33 1.93 2.31
CA ILE A 66 -5.86 2.02 2.41
C ILE A 66 -5.51 3.01 3.50
N PHE A 67 -4.60 2.62 4.39
CA PHE A 67 -4.19 3.43 5.54
C PHE A 67 -2.68 3.55 5.60
N GLU A 68 -2.18 4.76 5.81
CA GLU A 68 -0.80 5.06 6.18
C GLU A 68 -0.68 5.14 7.70
N PHE A 69 0.39 4.54 8.24
CA PHE A 69 0.75 4.64 9.64
C PHE A 69 2.19 5.14 9.82
N TYR A 70 2.35 6.06 10.78
CA TYR A 70 3.63 6.62 11.19
C TYR A 70 3.90 6.37 12.68
N PRO A 71 4.98 5.62 13.02
CA PRO A 71 5.37 5.40 14.41
C PRO A 71 5.66 6.72 15.16
N SER A 72 5.27 6.80 16.44
CA SER A 72 5.51 7.99 17.29
C SER A 72 6.98 8.42 17.34
N ALA A 73 7.92 7.48 17.22
CA ALA A 73 9.35 7.74 17.23
C ALA A 73 9.81 8.66 16.08
N LEU A 74 9.03 8.74 14.99
CA LEU A 74 9.27 9.66 13.88
C LEU A 74 8.71 11.07 14.11
N SER A 75 8.03 11.30 15.24
CA SER A 75 7.35 12.55 15.59
C SER A 75 6.47 13.11 14.45
N PRO A 76 5.56 12.28 13.88
CA PRO A 76 4.73 12.72 12.77
C PRO A 76 3.68 13.75 13.23
N ILE A 77 3.24 14.63 12.31
CA ILE A 77 2.12 15.54 12.55
C ILE A 77 0.81 14.77 12.72
N VAL A 78 0.63 13.70 11.93
CA VAL A 78 -0.53 12.79 11.99
C VAL A 78 -0.02 11.35 11.94
N GLN A 79 -0.45 10.51 12.88
CA GLN A 79 0.00 9.11 12.93
C GLN A 79 -0.76 8.19 11.97
N TRP A 80 -2.03 8.48 11.75
CA TRP A 80 -2.94 7.64 11.00
C TRP A 80 -3.67 8.44 9.94
N GLN A 81 -3.53 8.02 8.68
CA GLN A 81 -4.20 8.65 7.55
C GLN A 81 -4.85 7.59 6.69
N GLU A 82 -6.13 7.77 6.35
CA GLU A 82 -6.78 7.01 5.30
C GLU A 82 -6.44 7.66 3.96
N VAL A 83 -6.07 6.83 2.99
CA VAL A 83 -5.70 7.24 1.64
C VAL A 83 -6.81 6.82 0.70
N GLU A 84 -7.46 7.80 0.10
CA GLU A 84 -8.48 7.61 -0.92
C GLU A 84 -7.92 7.98 -2.28
N PHE A 85 -8.01 7.08 -3.26
CA PHE A 85 -7.62 7.38 -4.63
C PHE A 85 -8.84 7.78 -5.45
N ALA A 86 -8.81 8.98 -6.04
CA ALA A 86 -9.88 9.41 -6.94
C ALA A 86 -9.94 8.57 -8.22
N ILE A 87 -8.82 7.94 -8.60
CA ILE A 87 -8.72 7.04 -9.74
C ILE A 87 -8.29 5.68 -9.24
N VAL A 88 -9.13 4.67 -9.42
CA VAL A 88 -8.79 3.25 -9.29
C VAL A 88 -9.35 2.53 -10.51
N VAL A 89 -8.50 2.26 -11.50
CA VAL A 89 -8.92 1.64 -12.76
C VAL A 89 -8.13 0.39 -13.04
N ARG A 90 -8.85 -0.68 -13.41
CA ARG A 90 -8.21 -1.89 -13.94
C ARG A 90 -7.72 -1.58 -15.35
N ARG A 91 -6.42 -1.72 -15.59
CA ARG A 91 -5.90 -1.65 -16.96
C ARG A 91 -6.26 -2.94 -17.67
N GLU A 92 -6.88 -2.82 -18.84
CA GLU A 92 -6.88 -3.91 -19.79
C GLU A 92 -5.43 -4.20 -20.17
N VAL A 93 -4.93 -5.34 -19.71
CA VAL A 93 -3.61 -5.79 -20.09
C VAL A 93 -3.70 -6.22 -21.55
N ARG A 94 -3.39 -5.31 -22.48
CA ARG A 94 -3.01 -5.70 -23.83
C ARG A 94 -1.68 -6.43 -23.72
N LYS A 95 -1.75 -7.75 -23.48
CA LYS A 95 -0.57 -8.63 -23.37
C LYS A 95 0.19 -8.57 -24.69
N THR A 96 1.29 -7.83 -24.71
CA THR A 96 2.22 -7.94 -25.83
C THR A 96 2.98 -9.26 -25.69
N VAL A 97 3.54 -9.77 -26.78
CA VAL A 97 4.40 -10.98 -26.75
C VAL A 97 5.55 -10.79 -25.76
N VAL A 98 6.07 -9.57 -25.63
CA VAL A 98 7.13 -9.22 -24.67
C VAL A 98 6.65 -9.36 -23.22
N ASP A 99 5.41 -9.00 -22.90
CA ASP A 99 4.85 -9.14 -21.56
C ASP A 99 4.60 -10.60 -21.19
N GLN A 100 4.18 -11.42 -22.17
CA GLN A 100 4.06 -12.88 -21.99
C GLN A 100 5.42 -13.53 -21.72
N VAL A 101 6.46 -13.10 -22.43
CA VAL A 101 7.85 -13.56 -22.20
C VAL A 101 8.36 -13.09 -20.83
N LYS A 102 8.04 -11.88 -20.38
CA LYS A 102 8.40 -11.41 -19.03
C LYS A 102 7.66 -12.17 -17.92
N GLU A 103 6.37 -12.45 -18.09
CA GLU A 103 5.61 -13.31 -17.18
C GLU A 103 6.23 -14.71 -17.10
N PHE A 104 6.58 -15.30 -18.25
CA PHE A 104 7.13 -16.66 -18.33
C PHE A 104 8.54 -16.79 -17.75
N PHE A 105 9.46 -15.85 -18.05
CA PHE A 105 10.87 -15.97 -17.66
C PHE A 105 11.22 -15.26 -16.34
N LYS A 106 10.46 -14.25 -15.93
CA LYS A 106 10.78 -13.45 -14.73
C LYS A 106 9.71 -13.53 -13.64
N GLY A 107 8.60 -14.23 -13.86
CA GLY A 107 7.48 -14.29 -12.92
C GLY A 107 6.87 -12.92 -12.63
N ALA A 108 7.16 -11.92 -13.47
CA ALA A 108 6.72 -10.54 -13.25
C ALA A 108 5.22 -10.47 -13.53
N LYS A 109 4.41 -10.46 -12.47
CA LYS A 109 2.96 -10.26 -12.58
C LYS A 109 2.70 -8.89 -13.21
N VAL A 110 1.85 -8.85 -14.24
CA VAL A 110 1.46 -7.59 -14.87
C VAL A 110 0.69 -6.74 -13.87
N GLN A 111 1.07 -5.46 -13.76
CA GLN A 111 0.38 -4.47 -12.94
C GLN A 111 -1.09 -4.29 -13.42
N PRO A 112 -2.08 -4.79 -12.67
CA PRO A 112 -3.46 -4.86 -13.14
C PRO A 112 -4.23 -3.56 -12.90
N TYR A 113 -3.76 -2.72 -11.97
CA TYR A 113 -4.45 -1.49 -11.57
C TYR A 113 -3.53 -0.27 -11.69
N VAL A 114 -4.16 0.84 -12.02
CA VAL A 114 -3.61 2.18 -11.83
C VAL A 114 -4.40 2.84 -10.72
N VAL A 115 -3.69 3.30 -9.70
CA VAL A 115 -4.22 4.20 -8.67
C VAL A 115 -3.58 5.56 -8.85
N ALA A 116 -4.35 6.64 -8.71
CA ALA A 116 -3.84 8.00 -8.84
C ALA A 116 -4.69 9.02 -8.07
N ASN A 117 -4.09 10.19 -7.82
CA ASN A 117 -4.69 11.32 -7.10
C ASN A 117 -5.10 10.94 -5.66
N PRO A 118 -4.13 10.60 -4.79
CA PRO A 118 -4.40 10.34 -3.38
C PRO A 118 -4.92 11.59 -2.68
N GLY A 119 -5.98 11.40 -1.89
CA GLY A 119 -6.41 12.30 -0.83
C GLY A 119 -6.16 11.65 0.52
N TRP A 120 -5.74 12.45 1.51
CA TRP A 120 -5.45 11.97 2.86
C TRP A 120 -6.45 12.53 3.86
N ASN A 121 -7.10 11.62 4.59
CA ASN A 121 -8.06 11.96 5.63
C ASN A 121 -7.55 11.45 6.99
N PRO A 122 -7.60 12.27 8.07
CA PRO A 122 -7.27 11.79 9.40
C PRO A 122 -8.21 10.64 9.83
N VAL A 123 -7.64 9.56 10.37
CA VAL A 123 -8.44 8.42 10.82
C VAL A 123 -9.08 8.73 12.18
N PRO A 124 -10.40 8.54 12.38
CA PRO A 124 -11.04 8.69 13.68
C PRO A 124 -10.50 7.71 14.74
N ALA A 125 -10.42 8.15 16.00
CA ALA A 125 -9.84 7.33 17.09
C ALA A 125 -10.51 5.95 17.25
N THR A 126 -11.82 5.85 17.01
CA THR A 126 -12.56 4.58 17.06
C THR A 126 -12.10 3.59 15.99
N LEU A 127 -11.76 4.08 14.79
CA LEU A 127 -11.24 3.26 13.70
C LEU A 127 -9.77 2.90 13.92
N GLN A 128 -8.97 3.83 14.47
CA GLN A 128 -7.58 3.56 14.83
C GLN A 128 -7.45 2.35 15.77
N ALA A 129 -8.32 2.22 16.78
CA ALA A 129 -8.31 1.07 17.69
C ALA A 129 -8.49 -0.28 16.97
N ASN A 130 -9.33 -0.32 15.93
CA ASN A 130 -9.53 -1.53 15.13
C ASN A 130 -8.34 -1.80 14.20
N LEU A 131 -7.75 -0.75 13.62
CA LEU A 131 -6.56 -0.87 12.77
C LEU A 131 -5.33 -1.31 13.58
N VAL A 132 -5.21 -0.91 14.84
CA VAL A 132 -4.16 -1.36 15.76
C VAL A 132 -4.17 -2.87 15.98
N ALA A 133 -5.34 -3.50 15.94
CA ALA A 133 -5.45 -4.95 16.06
C ALA A 133 -4.92 -5.73 14.84
N LEU A 134 -4.64 -5.06 13.72
CA LEU A 134 -4.08 -5.66 12.49
C LEU A 134 -2.54 -5.65 12.43
N ASP A 135 -1.92 -5.08 13.47
CA ASP A 135 -0.50 -4.79 13.70
C ASP A 135 0.11 -3.64 12.88
N PRO A 136 0.02 -2.39 13.38
CA PRO A 136 0.67 -1.23 12.76
C PRO A 136 2.03 -0.87 13.35
N ALA A 137 2.54 -1.57 14.38
CA ALA A 137 3.99 -1.76 14.67
C ALA A 137 4.23 -2.25 16.12
N GLY A 138 3.50 -3.29 16.55
CA GLY A 138 3.91 -4.22 17.61
C GLY A 138 4.62 -5.47 17.07
N LEU A 139 4.86 -5.56 15.75
CA LEU A 139 5.68 -6.53 15.01
C LEU A 139 5.22 -8.00 15.00
N VAL A 140 4.06 -8.33 15.58
CA VAL A 140 3.33 -9.61 15.40
C VAL A 140 1.83 -9.39 15.49
#